data_AF-A0A7S4JEL5-F1
#
_entry.id   AF-A0A7S4JEL5-F1
#
_cell.length_a   1.000
_cell.length_b   1.000
_cell.length_c   1.000
_cell.angle_alpha   90.00
_cell.angle_beta   90.00
_cell.angle_gamma   90.00
#
_symmetry.space_group_name_H-M   'P 1'
#
loop_
_entity.id
_entity.type
_entity.pdbx_description
1 polymer ?
#
loop_
_entity_poly.entity_id
_entity_poly.type
_entity_poly.pdbx_seq_one_letter_code
_entity_poly.pdbx_strand_id
1 'polypeptide(L)'
;MTTTMKTLKLLVALLIPIAQTGSAFIPSPQSSQPYVGTTKLCRKRSSPPPTRRMASDGDGSGRGFGGSSPEEDMTPPSAVSRPTTATSSSAPLGGGEFEMQEMKFQLRGMLKRGIPSRALLPEKRDELASYVRATAMRVPSPVPPGKLAEPGRLNGTWKLAFSTEAATLGDLPREANVVVTFKDDRKVDYELQFTEKVWGLEGITAESDYMVDPGPLSPGLITMVYDKITAKTFGQRLPVGLFGMLKGRANYIETVWFDGDFWIDRGFGPDGTEYFNVFMKDDGSLKNDGNIL
;
A
#
# COMPACT_ATOMS: atom_id res chain seq x y z
N MET A 1 -9.14 19.44 36.64
CA MET A 1 -10.06 19.49 35.47
C MET A 1 -9.38 19.84 34.14
N THR A 2 -8.14 20.33 34.12
CA THR A 2 -7.39 20.65 32.87
C THR A 2 -6.80 19.43 32.14
N THR A 3 -6.60 18.32 32.84
CA THR A 3 -6.06 17.07 32.27
C THR A 3 -7.04 16.42 31.28
N THR A 4 -8.34 16.46 31.58
CA THR A 4 -9.40 15.81 30.78
C THR A 4 -9.57 16.42 29.39
N MET A 5 -9.37 17.74 29.24
CA MET A 5 -9.46 18.41 27.94
C MET A 5 -8.26 18.14 27.03
N LYS A 6 -7.06 17.89 27.59
CA LYS A 6 -5.89 17.51 26.79
C LYS A 6 -6.04 16.10 26.23
N THR A 7 -6.59 15.17 27.01
CA THR A 7 -6.89 13.80 26.56
C THR A 7 -7.88 13.79 25.41
N LEU A 8 -8.94 14.60 25.48
CA LEU A 8 -9.95 14.68 24.42
C LEU A 8 -9.38 15.27 23.13
N LYS A 9 -8.54 16.31 23.22
CA LYS A 9 -7.86 16.89 22.05
C LYS A 9 -6.87 15.92 21.38
N LEU A 10 -6.14 15.13 22.17
CA LEU A 10 -5.23 14.11 21.63
C LEU A 10 -6.01 12.97 20.97
N LEU A 11 -7.12 12.53 21.59
CA LEU A 11 -8.02 11.55 20.98
C LEU A 11 -8.59 12.08 19.67
N VAL A 12 -9.07 13.32 19.63
CA VAL A 12 -9.56 13.97 18.40
C VAL A 12 -8.46 14.12 17.35
N ALA A 13 -7.22 14.44 17.73
CA ALA A 13 -6.08 14.53 16.82
C ALA A 13 -5.66 13.16 16.25
N LEU A 14 -5.74 12.09 17.05
CA LEU A 14 -5.52 10.71 16.62
C LEU A 14 -6.63 10.15 15.73
N LEU A 15 -7.78 10.84 15.69
CA LEU A 15 -8.97 10.42 14.94
C LEU A 15 -9.03 10.98 13.53
N ILE A 16 -8.32 12.08 13.26
CA ILE A 16 -8.27 12.69 11.94
C ILE A 16 -7.56 11.76 10.93
N PRO A 17 -6.44 11.08 11.24
CA PRO A 17 -5.79 10.16 10.32
C PRO A 17 -6.65 8.94 9.99
N ILE A 18 -7.34 8.33 10.97
CA ILE A 18 -8.18 7.14 10.74
C ILE A 18 -9.31 7.44 9.73
N ALA A 19 -9.81 8.69 9.71
CA ALA A 19 -10.81 9.13 8.75
C ALA A 19 -10.23 9.65 7.42
N GLN A 20 -8.93 9.96 7.36
CA GLN A 20 -8.27 10.56 6.20
C GLN A 20 -7.40 9.58 5.40
N THR A 21 -6.88 8.51 6.00
CA THR A 21 -5.98 7.54 5.33
C THR A 21 -6.66 6.67 4.26
N GLY A 22 -7.93 6.92 3.93
CA GLY A 22 -8.58 6.29 2.77
C GLY A 22 -9.80 7.05 2.25
N SER A 23 -9.88 8.36 2.49
CA SER A 23 -10.87 9.22 1.84
C SER A 23 -10.25 10.04 0.71
N ALA A 24 -9.63 9.35 -0.25
CA ALA A 24 -9.61 9.88 -1.60
C ALA A 24 -11.05 9.75 -2.11
N PHE A 25 -11.80 10.84 -2.07
CA PHE A 25 -13.10 10.95 -2.71
C PHE A 25 -12.89 10.75 -4.22
N ILE A 26 -12.92 9.51 -4.69
CA ILE A 26 -13.02 9.20 -6.11
C ILE A 26 -14.48 9.53 -6.47
N PRO A 27 -14.77 10.61 -7.22
CA PRO A 27 -16.12 10.84 -7.69
C PRO A 27 -16.51 9.64 -8.56
N SER A 28 -17.50 8.87 -8.12
CA SER A 28 -18.10 7.82 -8.95
C SER A 28 -18.44 8.41 -10.32
N PRO A 29 -18.07 7.77 -11.44
CA PRO A 29 -18.62 8.17 -12.73
C PRO A 29 -20.12 7.90 -12.66
N GLN A 30 -20.92 8.95 -12.53
CA GLN A 30 -22.37 8.86 -12.67
C GLN A 30 -22.66 8.29 -14.06
N SER A 31 -23.07 7.02 -14.11
CA SER A 31 -23.72 6.48 -15.30
C SER A 31 -25.09 7.16 -15.40
N SER A 32 -25.16 8.13 -16.29
CA SER A 32 -26.39 8.83 -16.64
C SER A 32 -27.35 7.85 -17.33
N GLN A 33 -28.35 7.34 -16.60
CA GLN A 33 -29.59 6.85 -17.18
C GLN A 33 -30.49 8.07 -17.51
N PRO A 34 -31.18 8.10 -18.66
CA PRO A 34 -31.83 9.30 -19.15
C PRO A 34 -33.20 9.52 -18.51
N TYR A 35 -33.39 10.68 -17.87
CA TYR A 35 -34.71 11.19 -17.52
C TYR A 35 -35.27 11.96 -18.72
N VAL A 36 -36.43 11.52 -19.22
CA VAL A 36 -37.17 12.15 -20.31
C VAL A 36 -37.81 13.44 -19.78
N GLY A 37 -37.34 14.58 -20.27
CA GLY A 37 -37.90 15.90 -19.99
C GLY A 37 -37.67 16.83 -21.17
N THR A 38 -38.70 17.01 -21.99
CA THR A 38 -38.74 17.90 -23.15
C THR A 38 -38.68 19.37 -22.76
N THR A 39 -37.64 20.09 -23.21
CA THR A 39 -37.73 21.52 -23.57
C THR A 39 -36.75 21.88 -24.68
N LYS A 40 -37.23 22.75 -25.58
CA LYS A 40 -36.66 23.14 -26.88
C LYS A 40 -35.62 24.28 -26.77
N LEU A 41 -34.80 24.37 -27.83
CA LEU A 41 -33.97 25.51 -28.30
C LEU A 41 -32.78 25.90 -27.39
N CYS A 42 -31.58 26.27 -27.86
CA CYS A 42 -31.16 26.78 -29.15
C CYS A 42 -29.67 26.48 -29.44
N ARG A 43 -29.32 26.56 -30.72
CA ARG A 43 -28.08 26.17 -31.37
C ARG A 43 -27.05 27.32 -31.33
N LYS A 44 -25.80 27.06 -30.92
CA LYS A 44 -24.64 27.82 -31.44
C LYS A 44 -23.38 26.96 -31.45
N ARG A 45 -22.99 26.54 -32.66
CA ARG A 45 -21.69 25.94 -32.97
C ARG A 45 -20.59 26.97 -32.74
N SER A 46 -19.53 26.59 -32.05
CA SER A 46 -18.21 27.21 -32.19
C SER A 46 -17.21 26.12 -32.58
N SER A 47 -16.40 26.46 -33.56
CA SER A 47 -15.47 25.60 -34.30
C SER A 47 -14.20 25.28 -33.49
N PRO A 48 -13.47 24.21 -33.81
CA PRO A 48 -12.17 23.92 -33.20
C PRO A 48 -11.05 24.78 -33.82
N PRO A 49 -10.06 25.23 -33.03
CA PRO A 49 -8.82 25.80 -33.58
C PRO A 49 -7.81 24.71 -33.99
N PRO A 50 -6.83 25.05 -34.84
CA PRO A 50 -6.13 24.10 -35.69
C PRO A 50 -4.92 23.42 -35.05
N THR A 51 -4.64 22.23 -35.58
CA THR A 51 -3.43 21.43 -35.45
C THR A 51 -2.18 22.25 -35.84
N ARG A 52 -1.25 22.46 -34.92
CA ARG A 52 0.09 22.98 -35.23
C ARG A 52 1.11 21.85 -35.12
N ARG A 53 1.43 21.25 -36.26
CA ARG A 53 2.69 20.51 -36.48
C ARG A 53 3.82 21.54 -36.51
N MET A 54 4.86 21.31 -35.71
CA MET A 54 6.18 21.88 -35.92
C MET A 54 7.16 20.71 -35.97
N ALA A 55 7.74 20.54 -37.16
CA ALA A 55 8.97 19.79 -37.35
C ALA A 55 10.13 20.63 -36.79
N SER A 56 11.13 19.97 -36.23
CA SER A 56 12.49 20.49 -36.23
C SER A 56 13.43 19.31 -36.30
N ASP A 57 14.15 19.29 -37.41
CA ASP A 57 15.35 18.53 -37.67
C ASP A 57 16.39 18.75 -36.56
N GLY A 58 17.15 17.70 -36.29
CA GLY A 58 18.24 17.67 -35.32
C GLY A 58 19.25 16.62 -35.75
N ASP A 59 19.88 16.89 -36.88
CA ASP A 59 21.04 16.21 -37.43
C ASP A 59 22.23 16.36 -36.47
N GLY A 60 22.88 15.25 -36.13
CA GLY A 60 23.85 15.17 -35.04
C GLY A 60 24.87 14.05 -35.30
N SER A 61 25.65 14.25 -36.36
CA SER A 61 26.78 13.41 -36.75
C SER A 61 27.91 13.47 -35.71
N GLY A 62 28.14 12.35 -35.01
CA GLY A 62 29.27 12.15 -34.11
C GLY A 62 30.15 10.99 -34.59
N ARG A 63 31.21 11.32 -35.34
CA ARG A 63 32.30 10.43 -35.75
C ARG A 63 33.18 10.07 -34.56
N GLY A 64 33.78 8.87 -34.58
CA GLY A 64 35.20 8.75 -34.20
C GLY A 64 35.64 7.52 -33.41
N PHE A 65 36.67 6.87 -33.97
CA PHE A 65 37.67 5.97 -33.36
C PHE A 65 37.21 4.53 -33.07
N GLY A 66 37.71 3.48 -33.73
CA GLY A 66 38.99 3.30 -34.42
C GLY A 66 39.99 2.65 -33.47
N GLY A 67 40.04 1.32 -33.47
CA GLY A 67 40.94 0.52 -32.63
C GLY A 67 41.00 -0.94 -33.09
N SER A 68 41.76 -1.17 -34.15
CA SER A 68 42.18 -2.47 -34.67
C SER A 68 43.51 -2.89 -34.05
N SER A 69 43.64 -4.16 -33.63
CA SER A 69 44.85 -5.03 -33.65
C SER A 69 44.63 -6.25 -32.71
N PRO A 70 45.41 -7.34 -32.85
CA PRO A 70 45.63 -8.12 -34.06
C PRO A 70 45.26 -9.60 -33.84
N GLU A 71 45.19 -10.32 -34.95
CA GLU A 71 45.09 -11.77 -35.04
C GLU A 71 46.29 -12.43 -34.35
N GLU A 72 46.02 -13.45 -33.52
CA GLU A 72 46.95 -14.54 -33.26
C GLU A 72 46.26 -15.88 -33.49
N ASP A 73 47.12 -16.79 -33.93
CA ASP A 73 46.89 -17.91 -34.82
C ASP A 73 46.70 -19.24 -34.07
N MET A 74 45.98 -20.15 -34.74
CA MET A 74 45.99 -21.62 -34.62
C MET A 74 46.12 -22.33 -33.26
N THR A 75 45.07 -23.05 -32.85
CA THR A 75 44.98 -24.53 -32.97
C THR A 75 43.59 -25.06 -32.58
N PRO A 76 43.01 -26.04 -33.31
CA PRO A 76 41.73 -26.64 -32.94
C PRO A 76 41.91 -27.93 -32.11
N PRO A 77 41.36 -28.03 -30.89
CA PRO A 77 41.16 -29.31 -30.26
C PRO A 77 39.74 -29.83 -30.53
N SER A 78 39.71 -30.98 -31.20
CA SER A 78 38.74 -32.07 -31.15
C SER A 78 37.37 -31.79 -30.53
N ALA A 79 36.35 -31.93 -31.39
CA ALA A 79 34.94 -31.96 -31.07
C ALA A 79 34.62 -33.00 -29.97
N VAL A 80 34.44 -32.50 -28.74
CA VAL A 80 33.68 -33.19 -27.69
C VAL A 80 32.29 -32.58 -27.71
N SER A 81 31.31 -33.37 -28.16
CA SER A 81 29.89 -33.02 -28.16
C SER A 81 29.39 -32.77 -26.74
N ARG A 82 29.47 -31.51 -26.30
CA ARG A 82 28.78 -31.04 -25.09
C ARG A 82 27.28 -30.99 -25.40
N PRO A 83 26.42 -31.55 -24.54
CA PRO A 83 24.99 -31.36 -24.68
C PRO A 83 24.70 -29.86 -24.58
N THR A 84 24.24 -29.28 -25.68
CA THR A 84 23.62 -27.96 -25.70
C THR A 84 22.38 -28.02 -24.84
N THR A 85 22.55 -27.70 -23.55
CA THR A 85 21.45 -27.27 -22.70
C THR A 85 20.80 -26.10 -23.43
N ALA A 86 19.57 -26.34 -23.88
CA ALA A 86 18.70 -25.32 -24.44
C ALA A 86 18.76 -24.13 -23.50
N THR A 87 19.38 -23.05 -23.98
CA THR A 87 19.28 -21.73 -23.36
C THR A 87 17.82 -21.36 -23.55
N SER A 88 16.99 -21.76 -22.59
CA SER A 88 15.66 -21.21 -22.38
C SER A 88 15.87 -19.70 -22.34
N SER A 89 15.41 -19.03 -23.39
CA SER A 89 15.31 -17.58 -23.43
C SER A 89 14.29 -17.18 -22.35
N SER A 90 14.74 -17.13 -21.11
CA SER A 90 14.08 -16.34 -20.08
C SER A 90 14.18 -14.92 -20.59
N ALA A 91 13.06 -14.39 -21.08
CA ALA A 91 12.87 -12.95 -21.19
C ALA A 91 13.42 -12.32 -19.89
N PRO A 92 14.12 -11.19 -19.94
CA PRO A 92 14.64 -10.55 -18.74
C PRO A 92 13.48 -10.40 -17.76
N LEU A 93 13.50 -11.19 -16.69
CA LEU A 93 12.53 -11.11 -15.61
C LEU A 93 12.56 -9.65 -15.14
N GLY A 94 11.39 -9.01 -15.23
CA GLY A 94 11.21 -7.58 -15.18
C GLY A 94 11.90 -6.92 -13.99
N GLY A 95 12.47 -5.74 -14.22
CA GLY A 95 13.38 -5.00 -13.32
C GLY A 95 12.76 -4.50 -12.01
N GLY A 96 12.34 -5.45 -11.15
CA GLY A 96 11.82 -5.22 -9.80
C GLY A 96 12.00 -6.40 -8.84
N GLU A 97 12.50 -7.56 -9.28
CA GLU A 97 12.64 -8.75 -8.39
C GLU A 97 13.63 -8.52 -7.27
N PHE A 98 14.75 -7.84 -7.55
CA PHE A 98 15.74 -7.48 -6.54
C PHE A 98 15.12 -6.57 -5.49
N GLU A 99 14.41 -5.52 -5.92
CA GLU A 99 13.75 -4.56 -5.03
C GLU A 99 12.69 -5.24 -4.16
N MET A 100 11.92 -6.19 -4.72
CA MET A 100 10.98 -7.00 -3.95
C MET A 100 11.69 -7.87 -2.90
N GLN A 101 12.77 -8.56 -3.27
CA GLN A 101 13.53 -9.40 -2.35
C GLN A 101 14.15 -8.57 -1.22
N GLU A 102 14.74 -7.42 -1.55
CA GLU A 102 15.38 -6.52 -0.60
C GLU A 102 14.33 -5.90 0.34
N MET A 103 13.19 -5.44 -0.18
CA MET A 103 12.06 -4.98 0.63
C MET A 103 11.65 -6.05 1.66
N LYS A 104 11.41 -7.28 1.22
CA LYS A 104 10.98 -8.37 2.11
C LYS A 104 12.05 -8.69 3.17
N PHE A 105 13.32 -8.71 2.76
CA PHE A 105 14.45 -8.98 3.66
C PHE A 105 14.56 -7.92 4.75
N GLN A 106 14.57 -6.63 4.37
CA GLN A 106 14.68 -5.52 5.31
C GLN A 106 13.48 -5.47 6.26
N LEU A 107 12.24 -5.61 5.76
CA LEU A 107 11.03 -5.58 6.60
C LEU A 107 10.99 -6.74 7.60
N ARG A 108 11.33 -7.97 7.18
CA ARG A 108 11.47 -9.12 8.11
C ARG A 108 12.56 -8.87 9.15
N GLY A 109 13.69 -8.31 8.73
CA GLY A 109 14.78 -7.94 9.64
C GLY A 109 14.36 -6.90 10.68
N MET A 110 13.61 -5.88 10.26
CA MET A 110 13.04 -4.86 11.15
C MET A 110 12.08 -5.47 12.15
N LEU A 111 11.13 -6.28 11.68
CA LEU A 111 10.13 -6.94 12.52
C LEU A 111 10.78 -7.84 13.56
N LYS A 112 11.75 -8.68 13.15
CA LYS A 112 12.51 -9.57 14.05
C LYS A 112 13.28 -8.80 15.13
N ARG A 113 13.74 -7.58 14.83
CA ARG A 113 14.48 -6.73 15.76
C ARG A 113 13.58 -5.77 16.55
N GLY A 114 12.27 -5.80 16.33
CA GLY A 114 11.34 -4.85 16.93
C GLY A 114 11.61 -3.40 16.56
N ILE A 115 12.20 -3.14 15.38
CA ILE A 115 12.52 -1.77 14.93
C ILE A 115 11.29 -1.21 14.22
N PRO A 116 10.61 -0.19 14.78
CA PRO A 116 9.48 0.43 14.10
C PRO A 116 9.98 1.27 12.92
N SER A 117 9.19 1.36 11.86
CA SER A 117 9.51 2.13 10.63
C SER A 117 9.88 3.59 10.88
N ARG A 118 9.28 4.24 11.89
CA ARG A 118 9.63 5.61 12.31
C ARG A 118 11.00 5.77 12.97
N ALA A 119 11.62 4.67 13.42
CA ALA A 119 12.95 4.69 14.03
C ALA A 119 14.06 4.55 12.98
N LEU A 120 13.71 4.36 11.71
CA LEU A 120 14.66 4.38 10.61
C LEU A 120 15.22 5.80 10.43
N LEU A 121 16.51 5.86 10.09
CA LEU A 121 17.12 7.09 9.61
C LEU A 121 16.46 7.52 8.29
N PRO A 122 16.36 8.83 7.99
CA PRO A 122 15.73 9.33 6.76
C PRO A 122 16.27 8.64 5.49
N GLU A 123 17.58 8.46 5.39
CA GLU A 123 18.23 7.85 4.22
C GLU A 123 17.78 6.39 4.03
N LYS A 124 17.67 5.64 5.13
CA LYS A 124 17.20 4.25 5.12
C LYS A 124 15.70 4.15 4.85
N ARG A 125 14.93 5.13 5.30
CA ARG A 125 13.51 5.23 4.99
C ARG A 125 13.30 5.49 3.50
N ASP A 126 14.07 6.39 2.90
CA ASP A 126 14.00 6.71 1.47
C ASP A 126 14.42 5.52 0.61
N GLU A 127 15.50 4.82 0.99
CA GLU A 127 15.93 3.57 0.37
C GLU A 127 14.81 2.52 0.38
N LEU A 128 14.24 2.23 1.55
CA LEU A 128 13.15 1.26 1.68
C LEU A 128 11.89 1.69 0.93
N ALA A 129 11.56 2.98 0.95
CA ALA A 129 10.44 3.52 0.19
C ALA A 129 10.64 3.34 -1.33
N SER A 130 11.88 3.46 -1.82
CA SER A 130 12.21 3.20 -3.22
C SER A 130 11.95 1.75 -3.61
N TYR A 131 12.29 0.79 -2.74
CA TYR A 131 12.03 -0.64 -2.98
C TYR A 131 10.53 -0.95 -2.97
N VAL A 132 9.76 -0.35 -2.05
CA VAL A 132 8.30 -0.50 -2.01
C VAL A 132 7.66 0.03 -3.30
N ARG A 133 8.04 1.24 -3.73
CA ARG A 133 7.52 1.83 -4.99
C ARG A 133 7.90 0.99 -6.21
N ALA A 134 9.14 0.53 -6.31
CA ALA A 134 9.58 -0.32 -7.41
C ALA A 134 8.81 -1.65 -7.45
N THR A 135 8.59 -2.27 -6.29
CA THR A 135 7.80 -3.50 -6.17
C THR A 135 6.37 -3.28 -6.63
N ALA A 136 5.69 -2.27 -6.09
CA ALA A 136 4.29 -1.97 -6.41
C ALA A 136 4.07 -1.65 -7.90
N MET A 137 5.04 -1.02 -8.56
CA MET A 137 4.89 -0.51 -9.93
C MET A 137 5.43 -1.44 -11.03
N ARG A 138 6.44 -2.26 -10.72
CA ARG A 138 7.19 -3.04 -11.74
C ARG A 138 7.04 -4.54 -11.58
N VAL A 139 6.71 -5.02 -10.39
CA VAL A 139 6.60 -6.45 -10.11
C VAL A 139 5.12 -6.84 -10.19
N PRO A 140 4.74 -7.78 -11.07
CA PRO A 140 3.37 -8.27 -11.09
C PRO A 140 3.05 -8.94 -9.76
N SER A 141 1.86 -8.63 -9.22
CA SER A 141 1.37 -9.26 -8.00
C SER A 141 1.23 -10.78 -8.17
N PRO A 142 1.87 -11.61 -7.34
CA PRO A 142 1.73 -13.08 -7.42
C PRO A 142 0.27 -13.54 -7.31
N VAL A 143 -0.52 -12.87 -6.48
CA VAL A 143 -1.97 -12.99 -6.46
C VAL A 143 -2.56 -11.73 -7.08
N PRO A 144 -3.24 -11.83 -8.24
CA PRO A 144 -3.90 -10.68 -8.84
C PRO A 144 -4.91 -10.04 -7.86
N PRO A 145 -4.96 -8.71 -7.73
CA PRO A 145 -5.86 -8.04 -6.78
C PRO A 145 -7.33 -8.46 -6.90
N GLY A 146 -7.85 -8.71 -8.10
CA GLY A 146 -9.22 -9.19 -8.31
C GLY A 146 -9.51 -10.58 -7.72
N LYS A 147 -8.49 -11.38 -7.43
CA LYS A 147 -8.63 -12.69 -6.76
C LYS A 147 -8.64 -12.60 -5.23
N LEU A 148 -8.46 -11.41 -4.65
CA LEU A 148 -8.53 -11.22 -3.20
C LEU A 148 -9.95 -11.42 -2.65
N ALA A 149 -10.97 -11.39 -3.50
CA ALA A 149 -12.34 -11.72 -3.15
C ALA A 149 -12.57 -13.22 -2.92
N GLU A 150 -11.62 -14.09 -3.30
CA GLU A 150 -11.70 -15.53 -3.02
C GLU A 150 -11.68 -15.78 -1.49
N PRO A 151 -12.53 -16.69 -0.97
CA PRO A 151 -12.57 -16.99 0.45
C PRO A 151 -11.19 -17.38 1.01
N GLY A 152 -10.83 -16.86 2.18
CA GLY A 152 -9.61 -17.24 2.87
C GLY A 152 -8.34 -16.49 2.48
N ARG A 153 -8.34 -15.72 1.38
CA ARG A 153 -7.12 -15.05 0.89
C ARG A 153 -6.57 -14.01 1.86
N LEU A 154 -7.45 -13.16 2.39
CA LEU A 154 -7.07 -12.11 3.33
C LEU A 154 -7.10 -12.57 4.78
N ASN A 155 -7.60 -13.78 5.08
CA ASN A 155 -7.76 -14.24 6.44
C ASN A 155 -6.45 -14.22 7.23
N GLY A 156 -6.57 -13.76 8.47
CA GLY A 156 -5.45 -13.64 9.40
C GLY A 156 -5.25 -12.21 9.86
N THR A 157 -4.18 -12.04 10.63
CA THR A 157 -3.78 -10.77 11.23
C THR A 157 -2.68 -10.16 10.36
N TRP A 158 -2.80 -8.87 10.05
CA TRP A 158 -1.88 -8.12 9.20
C TRP A 158 -1.39 -6.91 9.99
N LYS A 159 -0.07 -6.78 10.14
CA LYS A 159 0.56 -5.67 10.85
C LYS A 159 1.18 -4.71 9.86
N LEU A 160 0.93 -3.43 10.02
CA LEU A 160 1.60 -2.39 9.26
C LEU A 160 3.10 -2.41 9.59
N ALA A 161 3.91 -2.85 8.63
CA ALA A 161 5.36 -2.93 8.78
C ALA A 161 6.03 -1.61 8.37
N PHE A 162 5.53 -0.97 7.30
CA PHE A 162 6.11 0.25 6.75
C PHE A 162 5.08 1.08 5.98
N SER A 163 5.28 2.40 5.92
CA SER A 163 4.53 3.31 5.07
C SER A 163 5.50 4.27 4.41
N THR A 164 5.33 4.54 3.11
CA THR A 164 6.15 5.53 2.40
C THR A 164 5.82 6.96 2.83
N GLU A 165 4.60 7.21 3.32
CA GLU A 165 4.19 8.53 3.81
C GLU A 165 4.68 8.76 5.25
N ALA A 166 5.39 9.86 5.46
CA ALA A 166 5.86 10.24 6.80
C ALA A 166 4.70 10.63 7.72
N ALA A 167 3.67 11.31 7.20
CA ALA A 167 2.52 11.79 7.97
C ALA A 167 1.69 10.65 8.57
N THR A 168 1.40 9.60 7.78
CA THR A 168 0.66 8.41 8.25
C THR A 168 1.25 7.80 9.53
N LEU A 169 2.57 7.87 9.71
CA LEU A 169 3.24 7.39 10.94
C LEU A 169 3.52 8.51 11.96
N GLY A 170 3.61 9.76 11.51
CA GLY A 170 3.93 10.93 12.33
C GLY A 170 2.79 11.38 13.22
N ASP A 171 1.55 11.23 12.75
CA ASP A 171 0.34 11.62 13.50
C ASP A 171 -0.03 10.60 14.58
N LEU A 172 0.48 9.37 14.47
CA LEU A 172 0.24 8.32 15.44
C LEU A 172 1.29 8.37 16.58
N PRO A 173 0.94 8.00 17.82
CA PRO A 173 1.85 8.06 18.94
C PRO A 173 3.04 7.13 18.72
N ARG A 174 4.19 7.49 19.32
CA ARG A 174 5.45 6.75 19.60
C ARG A 174 5.42 5.21 19.57
N GLU A 175 4.30 4.65 19.94
CA GLU A 175 4.13 3.26 20.35
C GLU A 175 2.93 2.60 19.67
N ALA A 176 2.27 3.32 18.77
CA ALA A 176 1.16 2.78 18.02
C ALA A 176 1.60 1.78 16.96
N ASN A 177 0.86 0.69 16.89
CA ASN A 177 0.90 -0.31 15.83
C ASN A 177 -0.48 -0.37 15.17
N VAL A 178 -0.51 -0.46 13.84
CA VAL A 178 -1.73 -0.66 13.08
C VAL A 178 -1.85 -2.14 12.75
N VAL A 179 -2.96 -2.74 13.15
CA VAL A 179 -3.26 -4.16 12.99
C VAL A 179 -4.60 -4.32 12.31
N VAL A 180 -4.68 -5.18 11.30
CA VAL A 180 -5.91 -5.48 10.56
C VAL A 180 -6.15 -6.97 10.63
N THR A 181 -7.28 -7.40 11.16
CA THR A 181 -7.60 -8.82 11.35
C THR A 181 -8.83 -9.19 10.54
N PHE A 182 -8.63 -9.91 9.43
CA PHE A 182 -9.72 -10.43 8.60
C PHE A 182 -10.19 -11.79 9.12
N LYS A 183 -11.52 -11.93 9.25
CA LYS A 183 -12.22 -13.12 9.76
C LYS A 183 -13.04 -13.76 8.64
N ASP A 184 -13.40 -15.03 8.81
CA ASP A 184 -14.12 -15.85 7.82
C ASP A 184 -15.47 -15.25 7.36
N ASP A 185 -16.15 -14.49 8.24
CA ASP A 185 -17.52 -13.99 8.01
C ASP A 185 -17.59 -12.60 7.38
N ARG A 186 -16.62 -12.23 6.52
CA ARG A 186 -16.51 -10.85 5.98
C ARG A 186 -16.43 -9.77 7.05
N LYS A 187 -15.93 -10.13 8.22
CA LYS A 187 -15.67 -9.20 9.32
C LYS A 187 -14.20 -8.86 9.34
N VAL A 188 -13.90 -7.59 9.61
CA VAL A 188 -12.55 -7.10 9.80
C VAL A 188 -12.47 -6.24 11.05
N ASP A 189 -11.47 -6.49 11.87
CA ASP A 189 -11.13 -5.63 13.00
C ASP A 189 -9.92 -4.79 12.59
N TYR A 190 -10.10 -3.47 12.52
CA TYR A 190 -9.01 -2.53 12.36
C TYR A 190 -8.63 -2.00 13.75
N GLU A 191 -7.44 -2.35 14.23
CA GLU A 191 -6.98 -2.04 15.58
C GLU A 191 -5.75 -1.13 15.55
N LEU A 192 -5.83 -0.02 16.28
CA LEU A 192 -4.69 0.79 16.65
C LEU A 192 -4.26 0.36 18.06
N GLN A 193 -3.19 -0.41 18.17
CA GLN A 193 -2.65 -0.93 19.43
C GLN A 193 -1.58 0.00 19.99
N PHE A 194 -1.55 0.24 21.29
CA PHE A 194 -0.53 1.05 21.97
C PHE A 194 0.25 0.17 22.95
N THR A 195 1.59 0.18 22.88
CA THR A 195 2.39 -0.83 23.59
C THR A 195 2.47 -0.69 25.10
N GLU A 196 2.50 0.50 25.72
CA GLU A 196 2.35 0.54 27.20
C GLU A 196 2.10 1.90 27.87
N LYS A 197 2.26 3.06 27.21
CA LYS A 197 2.36 4.33 27.96
C LYS A 197 1.31 5.40 27.67
N VAL A 198 0.27 5.11 26.89
CA VAL A 198 -0.78 6.11 26.58
C VAL A 198 -1.90 6.05 27.63
N TRP A 199 -1.58 6.35 28.88
CA TRP A 199 -2.55 6.70 29.93
C TRP A 199 -3.70 5.69 30.13
N GLY A 200 -3.36 4.40 30.07
CA GLY A 200 -4.33 3.31 30.23
C GLY A 200 -5.12 2.97 28.97
N LEU A 201 -4.97 3.70 27.86
CA LEU A 201 -5.51 3.32 26.55
C LEU A 201 -4.56 2.30 25.90
N GLU A 202 -5.01 1.05 25.83
CA GLU A 202 -4.28 -0.06 25.23
C GLU A 202 -4.52 -0.18 23.73
N GLY A 203 -5.70 0.26 23.26
CA GLY A 203 -5.99 0.26 21.83
C GLY A 203 -7.37 0.79 21.48
N ILE A 204 -7.57 1.05 20.20
CA ILE A 204 -8.87 1.40 19.60
C ILE A 204 -9.15 0.36 18.51
N THR A 205 -10.29 -0.31 18.60
CA THR A 205 -10.71 -1.33 17.62
C THR A 205 -11.96 -0.86 16.90
N ALA A 206 -11.90 -0.78 15.57
CA ALA A 206 -13.03 -0.60 14.68
C ALA A 206 -13.43 -1.94 14.06
N GLU A 207 -14.51 -2.52 14.59
CA GLU A 207 -15.19 -3.69 14.05
C GLU A 207 -15.97 -3.27 12.80
N SER A 208 -15.75 -3.95 11.69
CA SER A 208 -16.28 -3.57 10.38
C SER A 208 -16.75 -4.80 9.59
N ASP A 209 -17.69 -4.57 8.69
CA ASP A 209 -17.92 -5.46 7.54
C ASP A 209 -16.98 -5.08 6.42
N TYR A 210 -16.51 -6.04 5.62
CA TYR A 210 -15.72 -5.75 4.44
C TYR A 210 -16.20 -6.48 3.20
N MET A 211 -15.90 -5.89 2.05
CA MET A 211 -16.08 -6.50 0.73
C MET A 211 -14.86 -6.18 -0.13
N VAL A 212 -14.56 -7.06 -1.08
CA VAL A 212 -13.47 -6.88 -2.04
C VAL A 212 -14.09 -6.85 -3.42
N ASP A 213 -13.81 -5.82 -4.21
CA ASP A 213 -14.30 -5.72 -5.58
C ASP A 213 -13.49 -6.66 -6.52
N PRO A 214 -14.13 -7.69 -7.10
CA PRO A 214 -13.48 -8.56 -8.10
C PRO A 214 -13.58 -7.97 -9.51
N GLY A 215 -14.26 -6.83 -9.68
CA GLY A 215 -14.59 -6.23 -10.95
C GLY A 215 -13.37 -5.71 -11.71
N PRO A 216 -13.49 -5.52 -13.04
CA PRO A 216 -12.38 -5.07 -13.87
C PRO A 216 -12.03 -3.59 -13.69
N LEU A 217 -12.90 -2.80 -13.06
CA LEU A 217 -12.70 -1.36 -12.88
C LEU A 217 -11.78 -1.05 -11.70
N SER A 218 -11.99 -1.74 -10.57
CA SER A 218 -11.24 -1.53 -9.33
C SER A 218 -10.87 -2.87 -8.68
N PRO A 219 -10.14 -3.76 -9.38
CA PRO A 219 -9.85 -5.09 -8.89
C PRO A 219 -9.04 -5.01 -7.58
N GLY A 220 -9.53 -5.67 -6.52
CA GLY A 220 -8.88 -5.69 -5.22
C GLY A 220 -9.09 -4.45 -4.36
N LEU A 221 -10.06 -3.59 -4.71
CA LEU A 221 -10.54 -2.53 -3.83
C LEU A 221 -11.28 -3.15 -2.64
N ILE A 222 -10.70 -2.99 -1.45
CA ILE A 222 -11.30 -3.41 -0.19
C ILE A 222 -12.14 -2.24 0.34
N THR A 223 -13.44 -2.46 0.50
CA THR A 223 -14.34 -1.51 1.16
C THR A 223 -14.66 -2.03 2.55
N MET A 224 -14.29 -1.28 3.58
CA MET A 224 -14.60 -1.57 4.98
C MET A 224 -15.68 -0.61 5.47
N VAL A 225 -16.77 -1.13 6.02
CA VAL A 225 -17.86 -0.33 6.59
C VAL A 225 -17.86 -0.50 8.10
N TYR A 226 -17.59 0.59 8.82
CA TYR A 226 -17.47 0.55 10.28
C TYR A 226 -18.83 0.24 10.93
N ASP A 227 -18.89 -0.82 11.72
CA ASP A 227 -20.09 -1.19 12.49
C ASP A 227 -20.02 -0.65 13.92
N LYS A 228 -18.87 -0.85 14.58
CA LYS A 228 -18.69 -0.51 15.99
C LYS A 228 -17.25 -0.14 16.27
N ILE A 229 -17.05 0.92 17.05
CA ILE A 229 -15.72 1.32 17.51
C ILE A 229 -15.67 1.26 19.03
N THR A 230 -14.68 0.54 19.54
CA THR A 230 -14.43 0.39 20.99
C THR A 230 -13.01 0.81 21.32
N ALA A 231 -12.84 1.34 22.52
CA ALA A 231 -11.51 1.61 23.07
C ALA A 231 -11.25 0.64 24.22
N LYS A 232 -10.07 0.02 24.23
CA LYS A 232 -9.61 -0.80 25.35
C LYS A 232 -8.86 0.09 26.31
N THR A 233 -9.47 0.36 27.47
CA THR A 233 -8.89 1.23 28.51
C THR A 233 -8.86 0.48 29.84
N PHE A 234 -7.69 0.37 30.48
CA PHE A 234 -7.49 -0.35 31.75
C PHE A 234 -8.10 -1.77 31.74
N GLY A 235 -7.85 -2.54 30.69
CA GLY A 235 -8.40 -3.89 30.51
C GLY A 235 -9.89 -3.96 30.15
N GLN A 236 -10.62 -2.84 30.11
CA GLN A 236 -12.05 -2.81 29.79
C GLN A 236 -12.30 -2.26 28.37
N ARG A 237 -13.22 -2.88 27.64
CA ARG A 237 -13.68 -2.37 26.33
C ARG A 237 -14.84 -1.41 26.54
N LEU A 238 -14.60 -0.13 26.29
CA LEU A 238 -15.60 0.93 26.43
C LEU A 238 -16.06 1.39 25.04
N PRO A 239 -17.37 1.58 24.82
CA PRO A 239 -17.85 2.25 23.63
C PRO A 239 -17.38 3.70 23.69
N VAL A 240 -16.77 4.18 22.61
CA VAL A 240 -16.33 5.57 22.54
C VAL A 240 -17.44 6.41 21.92
N GLY A 241 -18.20 7.12 22.77
CA GLY A 241 -19.45 7.80 22.37
C GLY A 241 -19.32 8.79 21.20
N LEU A 242 -18.16 9.45 21.04
CA LEU A 242 -17.88 10.33 19.90
C LEU A 242 -17.73 9.58 18.56
N PHE A 243 -17.44 8.28 18.60
CA PHE A 243 -17.18 7.46 17.42
C PHE A 243 -18.44 6.82 16.87
N GLY A 244 -19.59 7.00 17.54
CA GLY A 244 -20.90 6.71 16.95
C GLY A 244 -21.11 7.42 15.61
N MET A 245 -20.43 8.56 15.39
CA MET A 245 -20.43 9.30 14.12
C MET A 245 -19.64 8.63 12.98
N LEU A 246 -18.79 7.65 13.30
CA LEU A 246 -18.02 6.90 12.30
C LEU A 246 -18.74 5.60 11.89
N LYS A 247 -19.73 5.14 12.66
CA LYS A 247 -20.58 4.00 12.28
C LYS A 247 -21.24 4.28 10.93
N GLY A 248 -21.18 3.31 10.03
CA GLY A 248 -21.69 3.39 8.67
C GLY A 248 -20.79 4.13 7.68
N ARG A 249 -19.69 4.74 8.13
CA ARG A 249 -18.69 5.27 7.19
C ARG A 249 -17.94 4.11 6.53
N ALA A 250 -17.64 4.30 5.25
CA ALA A 250 -16.83 3.39 4.49
C ALA A 250 -15.39 3.91 4.38
N ASN A 251 -14.43 2.99 4.41
CA ASN A 251 -13.04 3.23 4.09
C ASN A 251 -12.65 2.35 2.88
N TYR A 252 -11.87 2.90 1.96
CA TYR A 252 -11.50 2.27 0.71
C TYR A 252 -9.99 2.05 0.68
N ILE A 253 -9.57 0.80 0.52
CA ILE A 253 -8.16 0.41 0.46
C ILE A 253 -7.90 -0.24 -0.89
N GLU A 254 -7.05 0.37 -1.70
CA GLU A 254 -6.68 -0.16 -3.01
C GLU A 254 -5.48 -1.09 -2.88
N THR A 255 -5.67 -2.38 -3.11
CA THR A 255 -4.55 -3.34 -3.10
C THR A 255 -3.82 -3.32 -4.43
N VAL A 256 -2.51 -3.04 -4.40
CA VAL A 256 -1.66 -3.02 -5.61
C VAL A 256 -0.78 -4.26 -5.74
N TRP A 257 -0.42 -4.90 -4.62
CA TRP A 257 0.45 -6.07 -4.63
C TRP A 257 0.18 -7.01 -3.43
N PHE A 258 0.17 -8.31 -3.66
CA PHE A 258 -0.13 -9.33 -2.65
C PHE A 258 0.50 -10.70 -2.98
N ASP A 259 1.16 -11.33 -2.02
CA ASP A 259 1.72 -12.69 -2.15
C ASP A 259 1.28 -13.69 -1.07
N GLY A 260 0.45 -13.26 -0.11
CA GLY A 260 0.00 -14.09 1.02
C GLY A 260 0.77 -13.87 2.33
N ASP A 261 1.98 -13.31 2.26
CA ASP A 261 2.81 -12.95 3.43
C ASP A 261 2.94 -11.43 3.57
N PHE A 262 2.95 -10.72 2.44
CA PHE A 262 3.04 -9.28 2.30
C PHE A 262 1.86 -8.78 1.47
N TRP A 263 1.36 -7.62 1.89
CA TRP A 263 0.27 -6.92 1.25
C TRP A 263 0.65 -5.44 1.13
N ILE A 264 0.63 -4.92 -0.09
CA ILE A 264 0.87 -3.50 -0.36
C ILE A 264 -0.44 -2.87 -0.81
N ASP A 265 -0.86 -1.85 -0.07
CA ASP A 265 -1.93 -0.96 -0.48
C ASP A 265 -1.39 0.35 -1.06
N ARG A 266 -2.27 1.05 -1.76
CA ARG A 266 -2.05 2.40 -2.26
C ARG A 266 -3.03 3.36 -1.61
N GLY A 267 -2.53 4.52 -1.24
CA GLY A 267 -3.32 5.67 -0.80
C GLY A 267 -2.86 6.97 -1.45
N PHE A 268 -3.65 8.02 -1.25
CA PHE A 268 -3.37 9.37 -1.76
C PHE A 268 -3.50 10.37 -0.62
N GLY A 269 -2.47 11.18 -0.42
CA GLY A 269 -2.48 12.26 0.56
C GLY A 269 -3.44 13.38 0.17
N PRO A 270 -3.67 14.38 1.06
CA PRO A 270 -4.54 15.52 0.78
C PRO A 270 -4.13 16.36 -0.44
N ASP A 271 -2.84 16.33 -0.78
CA ASP A 271 -2.24 16.97 -1.96
C ASP A 271 -2.30 16.09 -3.22
N GLY A 272 -2.87 14.89 -3.13
CA GLY A 272 -2.91 13.89 -4.20
C GLY A 272 -1.61 13.09 -4.34
N THR A 273 -0.63 13.27 -3.44
CA THR A 273 0.62 12.51 -3.48
C THR A 273 0.35 11.04 -3.16
N GLU A 274 0.78 10.16 -4.06
CA GLU A 274 0.65 8.71 -3.90
C GLU A 274 1.63 8.18 -2.84
N TYR A 275 1.08 7.39 -1.92
CA TYR A 275 1.83 6.63 -0.93
C TYR A 275 1.41 5.16 -0.90
N PHE A 276 2.23 4.35 -0.25
CA PHE A 276 2.05 2.91 -0.14
C PHE A 276 2.23 2.48 1.30
N ASN A 277 1.33 1.63 1.80
CA ASN A 277 1.53 0.92 3.06
C ASN A 277 1.85 -0.53 2.79
N VAL A 278 2.77 -1.08 3.58
CA VAL A 278 3.15 -2.49 3.52
C VAL A 278 2.74 -3.17 4.80
N PHE A 279 1.84 -4.13 4.68
CA PHE A 279 1.42 -5.01 5.75
C PHE A 279 2.15 -6.35 5.64
N MET A 280 2.49 -6.91 6.80
CA MET A 280 3.02 -8.25 6.93
C MET A 280 2.03 -9.11 7.69
N LYS A 281 1.83 -10.34 7.21
CA LYS A 281 1.00 -11.32 7.90
C LYS A 281 1.66 -11.71 9.22
N ASP A 282 0.90 -11.62 10.30
CA ASP A 282 1.28 -12.08 11.62
C ASP A 282 0.70 -13.48 11.82
N ASP A 283 1.58 -14.47 11.79
CA ASP A 283 1.28 -15.88 12.05
C ASP A 283 1.25 -16.21 13.55
N GLY A 284 1.39 -15.20 14.42
CA GLY A 284 1.44 -15.37 15.87
C GLY A 284 2.78 -15.91 16.38
N SER A 285 3.78 -16.11 15.49
CA SER A 285 5.16 -16.45 15.88
C SER A 285 5.89 -15.28 16.53
N LEU A 286 5.36 -14.06 16.36
CA LEU A 286 5.92 -12.81 16.89
C LEU A 286 5.36 -12.44 18.25
N LYS A 287 4.86 -13.42 19.04
CA LYS A 287 4.66 -13.19 20.47
C LYS A 287 6.02 -12.82 21.05
N ASN A 288 6.21 -11.52 21.27
CA ASN A 288 7.33 -10.97 22.02
C ASN A 288 7.47 -11.80 23.29
N ASP A 289 8.53 -12.58 23.38
CA ASP A 289 8.97 -13.27 24.58
C ASP A 289 9.35 -12.22 25.62
N GLY A 290 8.35 -11.56 26.23
CA GLY A 290 8.39 -10.90 27.54
C GLY A 290 9.61 -10.07 27.95
N ASN A 291 10.51 -9.67 27.06
CA ASN A 291 11.75 -9.00 27.42
C ASN A 291 11.50 -7.51 27.41
N ILE A 292 10.73 -7.09 28.41
CA ILE A 292 10.69 -5.74 28.91
C ILE A 292 12.07 -5.49 29.53
N LEU A 293 12.93 -4.74 28.83
CA LEU A 293 14.07 -4.05 29.44
C LEU A 293 13.60 -2.77 30.12
#